data_AF-A0A938GU14-F1
#
_entry.id   AF-A0A938GU14-F1
#
_cell.length_a   1.000
_cell.length_b   1.000
_cell.length_c   1.000
_cell.angle_alpha   90.00
_cell.angle_beta   90.00
_cell.angle_gamma   90.00
#
_symmetry.space_group_name_H-M   'P 1'
#
loop_
_entity.id
_entity.type
_entity.pdbx_description
1 polymer ?
#
loop_
_entity_poly.entity_id
_entity_poly.type
_entity_poly.pdbx_seq_one_letter_code
_entity_poly.pdbx_strand_id
1 'polypeptide(L)'
;YCETDPALLFDLATDPDELNNLAGHQIHAATLADMHDEMLRVWDPQQYRRDALASQKRQWFIHRVLSKTAPSPWDFQPFINAKAQYVRSGANTTFVKGQARLPYVMPVQPDKPRPS
;
A
#
# COMPACT_ATOMS: atom_id res chain seq x y z
N TYR A 1 -17.84 -10.05 9.41
CA TYR A 1 -19.16 -10.71 9.34
C TYR A 1 -19.55 -10.87 7.89
N CYS A 2 -19.82 -12.10 7.49
CA CYS A 2 -20.49 -12.40 6.23
C CYS A 2 -21.82 -13.05 6.62
N GLU A 3 -22.95 -12.55 6.11
CA GLU A 3 -24.27 -13.06 6.48
C GLU A 3 -24.43 -14.57 6.22
N THR A 4 -23.61 -15.14 5.33
CA THR A 4 -23.65 -16.58 4.98
C THR A 4 -22.79 -17.46 5.85
N ASP A 5 -21.82 -16.87 6.56
CA ASP A 5 -20.80 -17.63 7.27
C ASP A 5 -21.17 -17.72 8.76
N PRO A 6 -20.84 -18.84 9.41
CA PRO A 6 -21.09 -18.97 10.84
C PRO A 6 -20.30 -17.92 11.62
N ALA A 7 -20.86 -17.50 12.76
CA ALA A 7 -20.17 -16.61 13.67
C ALA A 7 -18.92 -17.30 14.24
N LEU A 8 -17.87 -16.51 14.46
CA LEU A 8 -16.63 -16.92 15.12
C LEU A 8 -16.40 -16.02 16.33
N LEU A 9 -16.09 -16.62 17.48
CA LEU A 9 -15.78 -15.92 18.73
C LEU A 9 -14.64 -16.65 19.43
N PHE A 10 -13.59 -15.93 19.77
CA PHE A 10 -12.41 -16.47 20.44
C PHE A 10 -12.06 -15.61 21.65
N ASP A 11 -11.58 -16.25 22.71
CA ASP A 11 -11.00 -15.57 23.86
C ASP A 11 -9.48 -15.57 23.71
N LEU A 12 -8.92 -14.45 23.25
CA LEU A 12 -7.48 -14.32 22.97
C LEU A 12 -6.60 -14.42 24.22
N ALA A 13 -7.16 -14.26 25.43
CA ALA A 13 -6.39 -14.41 26.66
C ALA A 13 -6.12 -15.88 27.01
N THR A 14 -7.07 -16.76 26.67
CA THR A 14 -6.99 -18.20 26.96
C THR A 14 -6.69 -19.06 25.73
N ASP A 15 -6.97 -18.54 24.53
CA ASP A 15 -6.80 -19.18 23.23
C ASP A 15 -6.14 -18.20 22.22
N PRO A 16 -4.83 -17.91 22.37
CA PRO A 16 -4.12 -16.96 21.51
C PRO A 16 -3.98 -17.42 20.05
N ASP A 17 -4.15 -18.72 19.79
CA ASP A 17 -4.06 -19.32 18.46
C ASP A 17 -5.43 -19.51 17.79
N GLU A 18 -6.52 -19.02 18.40
CA GLU A 18 -7.90 -19.05 17.86
C GLU A 18 -8.36 -20.45 17.43
N LEU A 19 -8.01 -21.48 18.20
CA LEU A 19 -8.31 -22.88 17.87
C LEU A 19 -9.72 -23.29 18.32
N ASN A 20 -10.29 -22.61 19.31
CA ASN A 20 -11.54 -22.97 19.96
C ASN A 20 -12.62 -21.92 19.71
N ASN A 21 -13.45 -22.14 18.70
CA ASN A 21 -14.58 -21.25 18.43
C ASN A 21 -15.66 -21.38 19.52
N LEU A 22 -15.84 -20.31 20.29
CA LEU A 22 -16.83 -20.18 21.34
C LEU A 22 -18.22 -19.77 20.81
N ALA A 23 -18.32 -19.40 19.53
CA ALA A 23 -19.60 -19.05 18.94
C ALA A 23 -20.56 -20.25 18.95
N GLY A 24 -21.77 -20.03 19.48
CA GLY A 24 -22.79 -21.08 19.65
C GLY A 24 -22.80 -21.73 21.04
N HIS A 25 -21.80 -21.48 21.89
CA HIS A 25 -21.88 -21.85 23.31
C HIS A 25 -22.82 -20.90 24.07
N GLN A 26 -23.83 -21.44 24.74
CA GLN A 26 -24.86 -20.65 25.44
C GLN A 26 -24.29 -19.68 26.49
N ILE A 27 -23.16 -20.03 27.12
CA ILE A 27 -22.46 -19.19 28.10
C ILE A 27 -21.95 -17.89 27.46
N HIS A 28 -21.57 -17.92 26.18
CA HIS A 28 -21.00 -16.78 25.45
C HIS A 28 -22.02 -16.06 24.55
N ALA A 29 -23.29 -16.45 24.60
CA ALA A 29 -24.33 -15.90 23.72
C ALA A 29 -24.54 -14.39 23.90
N ALA A 30 -24.47 -13.88 25.15
CA ALA A 30 -24.60 -12.46 25.43
C ALA A 30 -23.42 -11.65 24.86
N THR A 31 -22.19 -12.10 25.10
CA THR A 31 -20.98 -11.47 24.55
C THR A 31 -21.02 -11.43 23.03
N LEU A 32 -21.43 -12.52 22.39
CA LEU A 32 -21.55 -12.59 20.93
C LEU A 32 -22.56 -11.57 20.39
N ALA A 33 -23.71 -11.44 21.05
CA ALA A 33 -24.74 -10.47 20.67
C ALA A 33 -24.26 -9.03 20.82
N ASP A 34 -23.64 -8.70 21.96
CA ASP A 34 -23.12 -7.35 22.22
C ASP A 34 -22.07 -6.92 21.18
N MET A 35 -21.14 -7.83 20.84
CA MET A 35 -20.13 -7.58 19.80
C MET A 35 -20.75 -7.46 18.41
N HIS A 36 -21.79 -8.25 18.12
CA HIS A 36 -22.52 -8.16 16.85
C HIS A 36 -23.21 -6.80 16.70
N ASP A 37 -23.86 -6.31 17.75
CA ASP A 37 -24.53 -5.01 17.78
C ASP A 37 -23.54 -3.84 17.71
N GLU A 38 -22.36 -3.97 18.33
CA GLU A 38 -21.29 -2.98 18.17
C GLU A 38 -20.77 -2.94 16.73
N MET A 39 -20.54 -4.09 16.11
CA MET A 39 -20.13 -4.17 14.73
C MET A 39 -21.16 -3.50 13.79
N LEU A 40 -22.45 -3.77 13.95
CA LEU A 40 -23.50 -3.19 13.10
C LEU A 40 -23.68 -1.69 13.29
N ARG A 41 -23.24 -1.12 14.43
CA ARG A 41 -23.24 0.34 14.64
C ARG A 41 -22.20 1.06 13.78
N VAL A 42 -21.08 0.41 13.50
CA VAL A 42 -19.96 1.00 12.75
C VAL A 42 -20.00 0.58 11.28
N TRP A 43 -20.57 -0.59 11.00
CA TRP A 43 -20.48 -1.24 9.70
C TRP A 43 -21.85 -1.69 9.19
N ASP A 44 -22.21 -1.24 7.98
CA ASP A 44 -23.37 -1.74 7.23
C ASP A 44 -22.91 -2.81 6.20
N PRO A 45 -23.16 -4.11 6.46
CA PRO A 45 -22.76 -5.18 5.55
C PRO A 45 -23.45 -5.12 4.18
N GLN A 46 -24.69 -4.64 4.14
CA GLN A 46 -25.48 -4.59 2.90
C GLN A 46 -25.00 -3.46 2.01
N GLN A 47 -24.72 -2.29 2.59
CA GLN A 47 -24.11 -1.18 1.86
C GLN A 47 -22.75 -1.60 1.30
N TYR A 48 -21.89 -2.20 2.13
CA TYR A 48 -20.58 -2.65 1.68
C TYR A 48 -20.67 -3.66 0.53
N ARG A 49 -21.57 -4.65 0.63
CA ARG A 49 -21.79 -5.64 -0.43
C ARG A 49 -22.21 -4.98 -1.74
N ARG A 50 -23.11 -4.00 -1.69
CA ARG A 50 -23.55 -3.25 -2.87
C ARG A 50 -22.39 -2.49 -3.52
N ASP A 51 -21.59 -1.81 -2.72
CA ASP A 51 -20.46 -1.01 -3.20
C ASP A 51 -19.35 -1.89 -3.78
N ALA A 52 -19.04 -3.01 -3.13
CA ALA A 52 -18.10 -4.02 -3.63
C ALA A 52 -18.56 -4.58 -4.99
N LEU A 53 -19.83 -4.97 -5.12
CA LEU A 53 -20.37 -5.48 -6.39
C LEU A 53 -20.37 -4.41 -7.49
N ALA A 54 -20.66 -3.15 -7.17
CA ALA A 54 -20.60 -2.05 -8.12
C ALA A 54 -19.15 -1.80 -8.59
N SER A 55 -18.20 -1.81 -7.67
CA SER A 55 -16.77 -1.68 -7.97
C SER A 55 -16.27 -2.81 -8.86
N GLN A 56 -16.61 -4.05 -8.52
CA GLN A 56 -16.29 -5.23 -9.33
C GLN A 56 -16.85 -5.08 -10.75
N LYS A 57 -18.15 -4.77 -10.91
CA LYS A 57 -18.77 -4.60 -12.24
C LYS A 57 -18.04 -3.54 -13.08
N ARG A 58 -17.67 -2.41 -12.47
CA ARG A 58 -16.91 -1.35 -13.14
C ARG A 58 -15.52 -1.81 -13.57
N GLN A 59 -14.79 -2.46 -12.67
CA GLN A 59 -13.45 -2.98 -12.95
C GLN A 59 -13.47 -4.05 -14.05
N TRP A 60 -14.43 -4.98 -14.00
CA TRP A 60 -14.63 -5.99 -15.04
C TRP A 60 -14.92 -5.37 -16.41
N PHE A 61 -15.74 -4.33 -16.45
CA PHE A 61 -16.01 -3.59 -17.68
C PHE A 61 -14.74 -2.92 -18.23
N ILE A 62 -14.02 -2.16 -17.40
CA ILE A 62 -12.77 -1.48 -17.78
C ILE A 62 -11.75 -2.49 -18.28
N HIS A 63 -11.52 -3.57 -17.52
CA HIS A 63 -10.61 -4.64 -17.89
C HIS A 63 -10.97 -5.23 -19.26
N ARG A 64 -12.24 -5.60 -19.49
CA ARG A 64 -12.72 -6.15 -20.77
C ARG A 64 -12.49 -5.20 -21.95
N VAL A 65 -12.61 -3.88 -21.73
CA VAL A 65 -12.34 -2.87 -22.77
C VAL A 65 -10.85 -2.75 -23.02
N LEU A 66 -10.03 -2.61 -21.96
CA LEU A 66 -8.58 -2.46 -22.06
C LEU A 66 -7.89 -3.69 -22.67
N SER A 67 -8.38 -4.90 -22.41
CA SER A 67 -7.83 -6.14 -23.00
C SER A 67 -7.98 -6.21 -24.52
N LYS A 68 -8.84 -5.38 -25.14
CA LYS A 68 -9.03 -5.34 -26.60
C LYS A 68 -8.13 -4.32 -27.30
N THR A 69 -7.54 -3.41 -26.54
CA THR A 69 -6.62 -2.38 -27.03
C THR A 69 -5.18 -2.77 -26.70
N ALA A 70 -4.19 -2.13 -27.32
CA ALA A 70 -2.79 -2.34 -26.93
C ALA A 70 -2.62 -2.10 -25.40
N PRO A 71 -1.92 -2.98 -24.67
CA PRO A 71 -1.79 -2.86 -23.22
C PRO A 71 -1.06 -1.57 -22.86
N SER A 72 -1.65 -0.79 -21.94
CA SER A 72 -0.97 0.32 -21.27
C SER A 72 -0.47 -0.21 -19.92
N PRO A 73 0.86 -0.36 -19.72
CA PRO A 73 1.39 -0.85 -18.46
C PRO A 73 1.12 0.18 -17.36
N TRP A 74 0.63 -0.29 -16.21
CA TRP A 74 0.50 0.52 -14.99
C TRP A 74 1.74 0.42 -14.11
N ASP A 75 2.71 -0.40 -14.52
CA ASP A 75 3.96 -0.55 -13.83
C ASP A 75 4.70 0.79 -13.78
N PHE A 76 5.11 1.16 -12.57
CA PHE A 76 5.94 2.34 -12.39
C PHE A 76 7.31 2.09 -13.04
N GLN A 77 7.59 2.82 -14.13
CA GLN A 77 8.91 2.85 -14.73
C GLN A 77 9.70 4.02 -14.15
N PRO A 78 10.71 3.79 -13.28
CA PRO A 78 11.57 4.87 -12.83
C PRO A 78 12.33 5.46 -14.02
N PHE A 79 12.30 6.78 -14.13
CA PHE A 79 13.11 7.51 -15.12
C PHE A 79 14.34 8.11 -14.43
N ILE A 80 15.52 7.67 -14.88
CA ILE A 80 16.79 8.25 -14.47
C ILE A 80 17.42 8.86 -15.71
N ASN A 81 17.58 10.19 -15.72
CA ASN A 81 18.26 10.87 -16.80
C ASN A 81 19.77 10.62 -16.73
N ALA A 82 20.22 9.51 -17.34
CA ALA A 82 21.64 9.12 -17.36
C ALA A 82 22.55 10.20 -17.96
N LYS A 83 22.03 11.09 -18.84
CA LYS A 83 22.81 12.20 -19.40
C LYS A 83 23.16 13.26 -18.34
N ALA A 84 22.30 13.44 -17.34
CA ALA A 84 22.50 14.38 -16.24
C ALA A 84 23.10 13.73 -14.98
N GLN A 85 23.24 12.40 -14.96
CA GLN A 85 23.72 11.67 -13.80
C GLN A 85 25.25 11.70 -13.70
N TYR A 86 25.80 11.83 -12.50
CA TYR A 86 27.24 11.87 -12.22
C TYR A 86 27.98 13.05 -12.88
N VAL A 87 29.31 13.02 -12.84
CA VAL A 87 30.16 14.03 -13.48
C VAL A 87 30.04 13.89 -15.00
N ARG A 88 29.81 15.04 -15.67
CA ARG A 88 29.59 15.15 -17.12
C ARG A 88 30.37 16.33 -17.70
N SER A 89 30.57 16.32 -19.02
CA SER A 89 31.28 17.40 -19.72
C SER A 89 30.57 18.74 -19.50
N GLY A 90 31.32 19.78 -19.12
CA GLY A 90 30.78 21.10 -18.75
C GLY A 90 30.46 21.29 -17.27
N ALA A 91 30.40 20.23 -16.45
CA ALA A 91 30.16 20.34 -15.01
C ALA A 91 31.48 20.49 -14.23
N ASN A 92 31.47 21.27 -13.14
CA ASN A 92 32.60 21.32 -12.19
C ASN A 92 32.63 20.03 -11.36
N THR A 93 33.62 19.18 -11.63
CA THR A 93 33.83 17.89 -10.96
C THR A 93 33.88 17.98 -9.44
N THR A 94 34.51 19.02 -8.89
CA THR A 94 34.68 19.19 -7.44
C THR A 94 33.33 19.51 -6.77
N PHE A 95 32.51 20.32 -7.45
CA PHE A 95 31.16 20.67 -6.97
C PHE A 95 30.21 19.47 -6.97
N VAL A 96 30.15 18.71 -8.08
CA VAL A 96 29.28 17.53 -8.20
C VAL A 96 29.63 16.46 -7.16
N LYS A 97 30.93 16.23 -6.90
CA LYS A 97 31.38 15.30 -5.86
C LYS A 97 31.03 15.78 -4.46
N GLY A 98 31.12 17.09 -4.20
CA GLY A 98 30.72 17.69 -2.91
C GLY A 98 29.23 17.51 -2.62
N GLN A 99 28.36 17.74 -3.62
CA GLN A 99 26.91 17.54 -3.48
C GLN A 99 26.50 16.08 -3.33
N ALA A 100 27.18 15.16 -4.02
CA ALA A 100 26.88 13.73 -3.96
C ALA A 100 27.47 13.01 -2.73
N ARG A 101 28.25 13.70 -1.90
CA ARG A 101 28.91 13.14 -0.72
C ARG A 101 28.07 13.36 0.54
N LEU A 102 27.88 12.30 1.32
CA LEU A 102 27.28 12.34 2.66
C LEU A 102 28.27 11.79 3.69
N PRO A 103 28.55 12.47 4.81
CA PRO A 103 28.14 13.85 5.13
C PRO A 103 28.78 14.88 4.20
N TYR A 104 28.11 16.02 4.04
CA TYR A 104 28.55 17.10 3.15
C TYR A 104 29.90 17.67 3.60
N VAL A 105 30.78 17.94 2.63
CA VAL A 105 32.05 18.66 2.86
C VAL A 105 32.19 19.74 1.79
N MET A 106 32.59 20.93 2.23
CA MET A 106 32.77 22.07 1.33
C MET A 106 33.82 21.74 0.24
N PRO A 107 33.53 22.02 -1.04
CA PRO A 107 34.47 21.77 -2.12
C PRO A 107 35.69 22.68 -2.00
N VAL A 108 36.89 22.08 -2.02
CA VAL A 108 38.17 22.80 -2.04
C VAL A 108 38.37 23.48 -3.39
N GLN A 109 38.82 24.73 -3.39
CA GLN A 109 39.13 25.45 -4.63
C GLN A 109 40.28 24.74 -5.38
N PRO A 110 40.21 24.58 -6.71
CA PRO A 110 41.27 23.95 -7.47
C PRO A 110 42.54 24.83 -7.50
N ASP A 111 43.70 24.24 -7.22
CA ASP A 111 45.01 24.94 -7.26
C ASP A 111 45.33 25.58 -8.62
N LYS A 112 44.73 25.07 -9.70
CA LYS A 112 44.85 25.61 -11.06
C LYS A 112 43.46 25.68 -11.70
N PRO A 113 42.82 26.87 -11.74
CA PRO A 113 41.51 27.02 -12.37
C PRO A 113 41.61 26.82 -13.89
N ARG A 114 40.60 26.20 -14.49
CA ARG A 114 40.53 26.03 -15.95
C ARG A 114 40.25 27.40 -16.60
N PRO A 115 40.96 27.79 -17.68
CA PRO A 115 40.64 29.02 -18.40
C PRO A 115 39.22 28.93 -19.00
N SER A 116 38.51 30.06 -18.92
CA SER A 116 37.15 30.28 -19.42
C SER A 116 37.07 30.26 -20.94
#